data_AF-A0A9D6HVP9-F1
#
_entry.id   AF-A0A9D6HVP9-F1
#
_cell.length_a   1.000
_cell.length_b   1.000
_cell.length_c   1.000
_cell.angle_alpha   90.00
_cell.angle_beta   90.00
_cell.angle_gamma   90.00
#
_symmetry.space_group_name_H-M   'P 1'
#
loop_
_entity.id
_entity.type
_entity.pdbx_description
1 polymer ?
#
loop_
_entity_poly.entity_id
_entity_poly.type
_entity_poly.pdbx_seq_one_letter_code
_entity_poly.pdbx_strand_id
1 'polypeptide(L)' 'MSLLRQFLFGRALATAQEKHERLPKVLALPILSSDALSSNAYATEEILLTLLLLGSIAHVYSVPISAAI' A
#
# COMPACT_ATOMS: atom_id res chain seq x y z
N MET A 1 11.60 -27.58 -7.32
CA MET A 1 11.15 -26.18 -7.42
C MET A 1 10.42 -26.03 -8.77
N SER A 2 9.13 -25.65 -8.79
CA SER A 2 8.29 -25.67 -10.01
C SER A 2 8.74 -24.64 -11.07
N LEU A 3 8.83 -25.03 -12.34
CA LEU A 3 9.16 -24.16 -13.49
C LEU A 3 8.21 -22.96 -13.63
N LEU A 4 6.94 -23.17 -13.29
CA LEU A 4 5.90 -22.13 -13.29
C LEU A 4 6.25 -20.98 -12.33
N ARG A 5 6.76 -21.31 -11.14
CA ARG A 5 7.18 -20.31 -10.15
C ARG A 5 8.38 -19.51 -10.65
N GLN A 6 9.33 -20.15 -11.34
CA GLN A 6 10.52 -19.47 -11.84
C GLN A 6 10.22 -18.56 -13.04
N PHE A 7 9.22 -18.90 -13.85
CA PHE A 7 8.74 -18.02 -14.91
C PHE A 7 8.03 -16.77 -14.35
N LEU A 8 7.19 -16.94 -13.32
CA LEU A 8 6.41 -15.84 -12.73
C LEU A 8 7.24 -14.90 -11.84
N PHE A 9 8.17 -15.45 -11.04
CA PHE A 9 8.89 -14.69 -10.01
C PHE A 9 10.40 -14.58 -10.28
N GLY A 10 10.90 -15.18 -11.35
CA GLY A 10 12.34 -15.26 -11.63
C GLY A 10 13.08 -16.27 -10.75
N ARG A 11 14.42 -16.30 -10.89
CA ARG A 11 15.29 -17.16 -10.09
C ARG A 11 15.48 -16.56 -8.71
N ALA A 12 15.30 -17.36 -7.66
CA ALA A 12 15.59 -16.95 -6.29
C ALA A 12 17.05 -16.48 -6.18
N LEU A 13 17.26 -15.30 -5.62
CA LEU A 13 18.58 -14.76 -5.32
C LEU A 13 19.29 -15.72 -4.34
N ALA A 14 20.50 -16.17 -4.70
CA ALA A 14 21.31 -16.94 -3.79
C ALA A 14 21.73 -16.05 -2.61
N THR A 15 21.71 -16.55 -1.38
CA THR A 15 22.03 -15.77 -0.17
C THR A 15 23.42 -15.10 -0.23
N ALA A 16 24.36 -15.64 -1.02
CA ALA A 16 25.65 -15.03 -1.29
C ALA A 16 25.59 -13.76 -2.16
N GLN A 17 24.57 -13.62 -3.02
CA GLN A 17 24.34 -12.47 -3.89
C GLN A 17 23.63 -11.31 -3.15
N GLU A 18 22.93 -11.58 -2.04
CA GLU A 18 22.25 -10.53 -1.25
C GLU A 18 23.18 -9.38 -0.84
N LYS A 19 24.42 -9.67 -0.45
CA LYS A 19 25.36 -8.63 0.01
C LYS A 19 25.70 -7.60 -1.08
N HIS A 20 25.64 -8.00 -2.35
CA HIS A 20 25.97 -7.15 -3.49
C HIS A 20 24.77 -6.31 -3.97
N GLU A 21 23.53 -6.74 -3.69
CA GLU A 21 22.33 -5.96 -4.01
C GLU A 21 21.89 -5.01 -2.90
N ARG A 22 22.49 -5.09 -1.71
CA ARG A 22 22.17 -4.18 -0.59
C ARG A 22 22.59 -2.75 -0.91
N LEU A 23 21.60 -1.87 -1.01
CA LEU A 23 21.82 -0.43 -1.09
C LEU A 23 22.50 0.07 0.20
N PRO A 24 23.50 0.95 0.09
CA PRO A 24 24.09 1.60 1.26
C PRO A 24 23.02 2.41 2.00
N LYS A 25 23.09 2.46 3.33
CA LYS A 25 22.03 3.04 4.19
C LYS A 25 21.60 4.45 3.76
N VAL A 26 22.54 5.27 3.32
CA VAL A 26 22.29 6.65 2.86
C VAL A 26 21.37 6.71 1.63
N LEU A 27 21.49 5.74 0.72
CA LEU A 27 20.61 5.63 -0.46
C LEU A 27 19.35 4.82 -0.15
N ALA A 28 19.48 3.77 0.66
CA ALA A 28 18.35 2.91 1.03
C ALA A 28 17.26 3.67 1.79
N LEU A 29 17.63 4.59 2.70
CA LEU A 29 16.68 5.37 3.50
C LEU A 29 15.69 6.17 2.65
N PRO A 30 16.10 7.13 1.80
CA PRO A 30 15.16 7.91 1.02
C PRO A 30 14.37 7.08 0.01
N ILE A 31 14.99 6.06 -0.60
CA ILE A 31 14.33 5.20 -1.60
C ILE A 31 13.21 4.38 -0.94
N LEU A 32 13.51 3.72 0.19
CA LEU A 32 12.53 2.88 0.88
C LEU A 32 11.50 3.71 1.65
N SER A 33 11.85 4.92 2.12
CA SER A 33 10.93 5.82 2.79
C SER A 33 10.03 6.62 1.84
N SER A 34 10.36 6.70 0.55
CA SER A 34 9.55 7.45 -0.44
C SER A 34 8.10 6.95 -0.54
N ASP A 35 7.89 5.65 -0.40
CA ASP A 35 6.56 5.02 -0.44
C ASP A 35 5.72 5.34 0.81
N ALA A 36 6.36 5.34 1.99
CA ALA A 36 5.72 5.74 3.23
C ALA A 36 5.43 7.25 3.27
N LEU A 37 6.31 8.07 2.70
CA LEU A 37 6.13 9.52 2.63
C LEU A 37 4.99 9.89 1.69
N SER A 38 4.91 9.26 0.50
CA SER A 38 3.82 9.52 -0.46
C SER A 38 2.46 9.08 0.08
N SER A 39 2.41 7.91 0.74
CA SER A 39 1.18 7.41 1.35
C SER A 39 0.66 8.35 2.45
N ASN A 40 1.52 8.88 3.32
CA ASN A 40 1.07 9.81 4.36
C ASN A 40 0.70 11.20 3.81
N ALA A 41 1.44 11.68 2.81
CA ALA A 41 1.22 13.00 2.23
C ALA A 41 -0.12 13.12 1.51
N TYR A 42 -0.57 12.06 0.81
CA TYR A 42 -1.79 12.10 0.01
C TYR A 42 -2.96 11.32 0.62
N ALA A 43 -2.70 10.21 1.33
CA ALA A 43 -3.81 9.36 1.79
C ALA A 43 -4.67 10.05 2.86
N THR A 44 -4.10 10.92 3.69
CA THR A 44 -4.86 11.60 4.74
C THR A 44 -5.94 12.51 4.15
N GLU A 45 -5.58 13.30 3.14
CA GLU A 45 -6.52 14.16 2.41
C GLU A 45 -7.55 13.33 1.64
N GLU A 46 -7.12 12.32 0.89
CA GLU A 46 -8.02 11.44 0.12
C GLU A 46 -9.03 10.70 1.02
N ILE A 47 -8.60 10.22 2.19
CA ILE A 47 -9.49 9.55 3.16
C ILE A 47 -10.54 10.55 3.66
N LEU A 48 -10.14 11.76 4.06
CA LEU A 48 -11.07 12.77 4.55
C LEU A 48 -12.07 13.20 3.47
N LEU A 49 -11.60 13.41 2.24
CA LEU A 49 -12.42 13.82 1.11
C LEU A 49 -13.44 12.73 0.75
N THR A 50 -12.98 11.47 0.70
CA THR A 50 -13.84 10.31 0.44
C THR A 50 -14.88 10.13 1.54
N LEU A 51 -14.48 10.21 2.81
CA LEU A 51 -15.40 10.10 3.96
C LEU A 51 -16.41 11.24 3.97
N LEU A 52 -16.00 12.46 3.69
CA LEU A 52 -16.90 13.61 3.65
C LEU A 52 -17.92 13.43 2.51
N LEU A 53 -17.46 13.11 1.31
CA LEU A 53 -18.33 13.00 0.14
C LEU A 53 -19.26 11.78 0.23
N LEU A 54 -18.68 10.58 0.33
CA LEU A 54 -19.46 9.34 0.35
C LEU A 54 -20.23 9.19 1.66
N GLY A 55 -19.67 9.63 2.79
CA GLY A 55 -20.38 9.62 4.07
C GLY A 55 -21.59 10.54 4.07
N SER A 56 -21.48 11.74 3.47
CA SER A 56 -22.64 12.65 3.36
C SER A 56 -23.75 12.07 2.48
N ILE A 57 -23.39 11.44 1.35
CA ILE A 57 -24.36 10.75 0.48
C ILE A 57 -24.99 9.57 1.23
N ALA A 58 -24.17 8.77 1.92
CA ALA A 58 -24.61 7.60 2.65
C ALA A 58 -25.46 7.96 3.89
N HIS A 59 -25.34 9.17 4.42
CA HIS A 59 -26.07 9.61 5.61
C HIS A 59 -27.60 9.53 5.44
N VAL A 60 -28.11 9.68 4.20
CA VAL A 60 -29.55 9.54 3.88
C VAL A 60 -30.09 8.14 4.25
N TYR A 61 -29.23 7.12 4.26
CA TYR A 61 -29.61 5.76 4.64
C TYR A 61 -29.69 5.54 6.17
N SER A 62 -29.29 6.50 7.00
CA SER A 62 -29.29 6.33 8.46
C SER A 62 -30.68 6.02 9.04
N VAL A 63 -31.69 6.77 8.62
CA VAL A 63 -33.09 6.58 9.04
C VAL A 63 -33.68 5.23 8.58
N PRO A 64 -33.63 4.86 7.28
CA PRO A 64 -34.21 3.59 6.84
C PRO A 64 -33.47 2.38 7.42
N ILE A 65 -32.14 2.44 7.60
CA ILE A 65 -31.39 1.37 8.26
C ILE A 65 -31.83 1.25 9.72
N SER A 66 -31.89 2.36 10.46
CA SER A 66 -32.33 2.36 11.85
C SER A 66 -33.77 1.89 12.06
N ALA A 67 -34.63 2.00 11.06
CA ALA A 67 -36.00 1.50 11.12
C ALA A 67 -36.10 0.01 10.76
N ALA A 68 -35.10 -0.54 10.07
CA ALA A 68 -35.10 -1.91 9.56
C ALA A 68 -34.50 -2.93 10.54
N ILE A 69 -33.66 -2.49 11.48
CA ILE A 69 -33.05 -3.31 12.54
C ILE A 69 -33.56 -2.89 13.92
#